data_AF-F2L643-F1
#
_entry.id   AF-F2L643-F1
#
_cell.length_a   1.000
_cell.length_b   1.000
_cell.length_c   1.000
_cell.angle_alpha   90.00
_cell.angle_beta   90.00
_cell.angle_gamma   90.00
#
_symmetry.space_group_name_H-M   'P 1'
#
loop_
_entity.id
_entity.type
_entity.pdbx_description
1 polymer ?
#
loop_
_entity_poly.entity_id
_entity_poly.type
_entity_poly.pdbx_seq_one_letter_code
_entity_poly.pdbx_strand_id
1 'polypeptide(L)'
;MIYGLSYTYWFIYGTSFDLPAVLGKLVGLGYEVGHATYREGVLHLDPLPGGYAARRVYEEGIVYLLADVQRGALGVYGDSLNILNRGVADVSRALMELSMPEPPRAELHASFGFPGKDCRSEKVTIAGEEFVKTGIVLISGEPQGGEGIYISITPLGGGRYMTYLIVGGRWQYVVSHMKRIGDLVNSLLAYFNCSSSG
;
A
#
# COMPACT_ATOMS: atom_id res chain seq x y z
N MET A 1 6.83 16.50 11.01
CA MET A 1 7.41 16.25 9.66
C MET A 1 7.34 14.76 9.38
N ILE A 2 6.68 14.33 8.31
CA ILE A 2 6.64 12.92 7.89
C ILE A 2 7.88 12.65 7.02
N TYR A 3 8.45 11.44 7.08
CA TYR A 3 9.54 11.00 6.22
C TYR A 3 9.34 9.56 5.74
N GLY A 4 9.96 9.20 4.62
CA GLY A 4 9.87 7.83 4.08
C GLY A 4 8.45 7.40 3.72
N LEU A 5 7.59 8.36 3.34
CA LEU A 5 6.22 8.07 2.94
C LEU A 5 6.21 7.26 1.64
N SER A 6 5.51 6.14 1.67
CA SER A 6 5.35 5.26 0.52
C SER A 6 3.95 4.68 0.51
N TYR A 7 3.44 4.44 -0.69
CA TYR A 7 2.13 3.86 -0.91
C TYR A 7 2.22 2.66 -1.83
N THR A 8 1.38 1.66 -1.59
CA THR A 8 1.20 0.55 -2.50
C THR A 8 -0.26 0.17 -2.58
N TYR A 9 -0.80 0.06 -3.78
CA TYR A 9 -2.16 -0.40 -4.03
C TYR A 9 -2.13 -1.75 -4.73
N TRP A 10 -2.71 -2.79 -4.13
CA TRP A 10 -2.77 -4.13 -4.69
C TRP A 10 -4.13 -4.41 -5.32
N PHE A 11 -4.11 -4.84 -6.57
CA PHE A 11 -5.22 -5.47 -7.30
C PHE A 11 -5.07 -6.98 -7.14
N ILE A 12 -6.00 -7.67 -6.47
CA ILE A 12 -5.82 -9.09 -6.13
C ILE A 12 -6.94 -9.90 -6.78
N TYR A 13 -6.55 -10.76 -7.72
CA TYR A 13 -7.45 -11.57 -8.53
C TYR A 13 -7.41 -13.06 -8.19
N GLY A 14 -6.44 -13.52 -7.40
CA GLY A 14 -6.26 -14.94 -7.13
C GLY A 14 -5.86 -15.68 -8.41
N THR A 15 -6.54 -16.77 -8.76
CA THR A 15 -6.15 -17.62 -9.90
C THR A 15 -6.52 -17.06 -11.27
N SER A 16 -7.26 -15.94 -11.35
CA SER A 16 -7.84 -15.43 -12.60
C SER A 16 -7.08 -14.26 -13.22
N PHE A 17 -5.81 -14.07 -12.90
CA PHE A 17 -5.04 -12.90 -13.32
C PHE A 17 -4.17 -13.14 -14.56
N ASP A 18 -4.54 -12.52 -15.68
CA ASP A 18 -3.74 -12.53 -16.92
C ASP A 18 -2.72 -11.39 -16.92
N LEU A 19 -1.63 -11.60 -16.15
CA LEU A 19 -0.54 -10.62 -16.05
C LEU A 19 0.08 -10.28 -17.43
N PRO A 20 0.39 -11.23 -18.33
CA PRO A 20 0.93 -10.91 -19.65
C PRO A 20 0.04 -9.96 -20.46
N ALA A 21 -1.27 -10.20 -20.49
CA ALA A 21 -2.20 -9.32 -21.21
C ALA A 21 -2.23 -7.91 -20.60
N VAL A 22 -2.27 -7.81 -19.26
CA VAL A 22 -2.26 -6.52 -18.56
C VAL A 22 -0.98 -5.74 -18.84
N LEU A 23 0.19 -6.38 -18.73
CA LEU A 23 1.47 -5.75 -19.07
C LEU A 23 1.51 -5.30 -20.54
N GLY A 24 1.00 -6.11 -21.47
CA GLY A 24 0.90 -5.75 -22.88
C GLY A 24 0.09 -4.48 -23.13
N LYS A 25 -1.02 -4.27 -22.40
CA LYS A 25 -1.79 -3.02 -22.46
C LYS A 25 -1.04 -1.82 -21.91
N LEU A 26 -0.29 -2.02 -20.82
CA LEU A 26 0.48 -0.95 -20.18
C LEU A 26 1.60 -0.40 -21.07
N VAL A 27 2.15 -1.21 -22.00
CA VAL A 27 3.09 -0.71 -23.03
C VAL A 27 2.45 0.42 -23.85
N GLY A 28 1.18 0.29 -24.22
CA GLY A 28 0.42 1.33 -24.93
C GLY A 28 0.16 2.59 -24.09
N LEU A 29 0.34 2.51 -22.77
CA LEU A 29 0.32 3.65 -21.86
C LEU A 29 1.71 4.25 -21.62
N GLY A 30 2.76 3.73 -22.27
CA GLY A 30 4.13 4.20 -22.09
C GLY A 30 4.86 3.61 -20.88
N TYR A 31 4.40 2.46 -20.37
CA TYR A 31 5.18 1.69 -19.40
C TYR A 31 6.28 0.92 -20.11
N GLU A 32 7.46 0.90 -19.49
CA GLU A 32 8.45 -0.15 -19.71
C GLU A 32 7.99 -1.37 -18.89
N VAL A 33 7.95 -2.55 -19.50
CA VAL A 33 7.44 -3.77 -18.87
C VAL A 33 8.48 -4.89 -18.92
N GLY A 34 8.52 -5.69 -17.85
CA GLY A 34 9.23 -6.96 -17.85
C GLY A 34 8.55 -7.98 -18.77
N HIS A 35 9.20 -9.12 -18.96
CA HIS A 35 8.66 -10.18 -19.81
C HIS A 35 7.84 -11.16 -18.97
N ALA A 36 6.53 -11.26 -19.25
CA ALA A 36 5.65 -12.23 -18.61
C ALA A 36 5.10 -13.22 -19.65
N THR A 37 5.13 -14.51 -19.33
CA THR A 37 4.64 -15.56 -20.22
C THR A 37 4.15 -16.78 -19.43
N TYR A 38 3.25 -17.55 -20.03
CA TYR A 38 2.83 -18.84 -19.48
C TYR A 38 3.71 -19.96 -20.06
N ARG A 39 4.34 -20.75 -19.19
CA ARG A 39 5.02 -22.00 -19.55
C ARG A 39 4.39 -23.13 -18.77
N GLU A 40 3.90 -24.15 -19.47
CA GLU A 40 3.27 -25.32 -18.84
C GLU A 40 2.11 -24.97 -17.89
N GLY A 41 1.36 -23.91 -18.20
CA GLY A 41 0.25 -23.41 -17.36
C GLY A 41 0.68 -22.60 -16.14
N VAL A 42 1.98 -22.41 -15.93
CA VAL A 42 2.55 -21.58 -14.86
C VAL A 42 2.95 -20.22 -15.41
N LEU A 43 2.56 -19.16 -14.71
CA LEU A 43 2.98 -17.79 -15.03
C LEU A 43 4.43 -17.58 -14.61
N HIS A 44 5.28 -17.22 -15.56
CA HIS A 44 6.65 -16.77 -15.34
C HIS A 44 6.77 -15.29 -15.62
N LEU A 45 7.47 -14.57 -14.76
CA LEU A 45 7.81 -13.17 -14.91
C LEU A 45 9.32 -13.01 -14.81
N ASP A 46 9.93 -12.49 -15.87
CA ASP A 46 11.27 -11.94 -15.88
C ASP A 46 11.15 -10.42 -15.64
N PRO A 47 11.36 -9.93 -14.41
CA PRO A 47 11.12 -8.53 -14.06
C PRO A 47 12.18 -7.61 -14.67
N LEU A 48 11.88 -6.31 -14.69
CA LEU A 48 12.86 -5.27 -14.98
C LEU A 48 13.98 -5.25 -13.93
N PRO A 49 15.14 -4.64 -14.24
CA PRO A 49 16.17 -4.34 -13.23
C PRO A 49 15.55 -3.60 -12.03
N GLY A 50 15.77 -4.14 -10.83
CA GLY A 50 15.13 -3.67 -9.59
C GLY A 50 13.95 -4.52 -9.11
N GLY A 51 13.55 -5.56 -9.87
CA GLY A 51 12.54 -6.53 -9.44
C GLY A 51 11.09 -6.12 -9.72
N TYR A 52 10.88 -5.06 -10.50
CA TYR A 52 9.55 -4.54 -10.86
C TYR A 52 8.99 -5.22 -12.11
N ALA A 53 7.68 -5.48 -12.13
CA ALA A 53 6.99 -6.01 -13.30
C ALA A 53 6.87 -4.97 -14.42
N ALA A 54 6.75 -3.70 -14.07
CA ALA A 54 6.77 -2.58 -15.01
C ALA A 54 7.17 -1.28 -14.29
N ARG A 55 7.52 -0.25 -15.06
CA ARG A 55 7.70 1.10 -14.54
C ARG A 55 7.26 2.14 -15.56
N ARG A 56 6.87 3.31 -15.06
CA ARG A 56 6.64 4.50 -15.88
C ARG A 56 7.13 5.75 -15.16
N VAL A 57 7.87 6.58 -15.88
CA VAL A 57 8.40 7.85 -15.38
C VAL A 57 7.42 8.96 -15.76
N TYR A 58 7.00 9.74 -14.78
CA TYR A 58 6.25 10.99 -14.95
C TYR A 58 7.11 12.17 -14.47
N GLU A 59 6.65 13.39 -14.72
CA GLU A 59 7.33 14.61 -14.24
C GLU A 59 7.40 14.66 -12.70
N GLU A 60 6.36 14.16 -12.03
CA GLU A 60 6.22 14.26 -10.58
C GLU A 60 6.80 13.06 -9.80
N GLY A 61 7.32 12.05 -10.50
CA GLY A 61 7.83 10.82 -9.88
C GLY A 61 7.68 9.58 -10.75
N ILE A 62 8.00 8.41 -10.19
CA ILE A 62 8.02 7.14 -10.92
C ILE A 62 6.98 6.19 -10.33
N VAL A 63 6.11 5.66 -11.20
CA VAL A 63 5.24 4.53 -10.86
C VAL A 63 6.02 3.25 -11.10
N TYR A 64 6.05 2.38 -10.09
CA TYR A 64 6.55 1.02 -10.22
C TYR A 64 5.41 0.04 -10.06
N LEU A 65 5.36 -0.99 -10.90
CA LEU A 65 4.43 -2.09 -10.75
C LEU A 65 5.14 -3.32 -10.15
N LEU A 66 4.53 -3.90 -9.12
CA LEU A 66 4.97 -5.10 -8.45
C LEU A 66 4.04 -6.25 -8.85
N ALA A 67 4.56 -7.44 -9.11
CA ALA A 67 3.71 -8.59 -9.37
C ALA A 67 3.91 -9.63 -8.26
N ASP A 68 2.81 -10.08 -7.69
CA ASP A 68 2.77 -11.27 -6.83
C ASP A 68 2.04 -12.36 -7.62
N VAL A 69 2.83 -13.20 -8.29
CA VAL A 69 2.33 -14.29 -9.13
C VAL A 69 1.59 -15.35 -8.31
N GLN A 70 1.97 -15.55 -7.04
CA GLN A 70 1.34 -16.55 -6.18
C GLN A 70 -0.05 -16.10 -5.70
N ARG A 71 -0.22 -14.81 -5.41
CA ARG A 71 -1.55 -14.21 -5.12
C ARG A 71 -2.35 -13.88 -6.38
N GLY A 72 -1.74 -13.95 -7.56
CA GLY A 72 -2.27 -13.36 -8.79
C GLY A 72 -2.68 -11.91 -8.57
N ALA A 73 -1.71 -11.11 -8.15
CA ALA A 73 -1.90 -9.72 -7.80
C ALA A 73 -0.90 -8.80 -8.50
N LEU A 74 -1.37 -7.60 -8.81
CA LEU A 74 -0.56 -6.51 -9.35
C LEU A 74 -0.61 -5.34 -8.38
N GLY A 75 0.55 -4.95 -7.88
CA GLY A 75 0.75 -3.82 -6.99
C GLY A 75 1.17 -2.58 -7.78
N VAL A 76 0.58 -1.44 -7.48
CA VAL A 76 1.05 -0.12 -7.92
C VAL A 76 1.77 0.51 -6.75
N TYR A 77 3.05 0.84 -6.91
CA TYR A 77 3.84 1.55 -5.92
C TYR A 77 4.10 3.00 -6.36
N GLY A 78 4.01 3.92 -5.40
CA GLY A 78 4.37 5.33 -5.57
C GLY A 78 4.87 5.94 -4.27
N ASP A 79 5.79 6.90 -4.39
CA ASP A 79 6.35 7.68 -3.28
C ASP A 79 5.44 8.84 -2.84
N SER A 80 4.40 9.13 -3.63
CA SER A 80 3.37 10.11 -3.31
C SER A 80 1.99 9.59 -3.72
N LEU A 81 0.94 10.12 -3.06
CA LEU A 81 -0.43 9.75 -3.38
C LEU A 81 -0.83 10.12 -4.81
N ASN A 82 -0.25 11.21 -5.35
CA ASN A 82 -0.49 11.62 -6.74
C ASN A 82 0.07 10.60 -7.73
N ILE A 83 1.30 10.14 -7.52
CA ILE A 83 1.94 9.11 -8.35
C ILE A 83 1.19 7.78 -8.22
N LEU A 84 0.83 7.38 -7.00
CA LEU A 84 0.01 6.20 -6.77
C LEU A 84 -1.31 6.27 -7.55
N ASN A 85 -2.06 7.37 -7.42
CA ASN A 85 -3.35 7.55 -8.08
C ASN A 85 -3.23 7.46 -9.61
N ARG A 86 -2.16 8.01 -10.20
CA ARG A 86 -1.90 7.89 -11.64
C ARG A 86 -1.65 6.45 -12.05
N GLY A 87 -0.80 5.73 -11.31
CA GLY A 87 -0.53 4.32 -11.58
C GLY A 87 -1.79 3.44 -11.44
N VAL A 88 -2.59 3.67 -10.39
CA VAL A 88 -3.86 2.95 -10.18
C VAL A 88 -4.84 3.25 -11.32
N ALA A 89 -4.92 4.49 -11.80
CA ALA A 89 -5.78 4.86 -12.92
C ALA A 89 -5.35 4.17 -14.23
N ASP A 90 -4.05 4.13 -14.51
CA ASP A 90 -3.51 3.47 -15.70
C ASP A 90 -3.74 1.95 -15.67
N VAL A 91 -3.49 1.31 -14.54
CA VAL A 91 -3.77 -0.14 -14.37
C VAL A 91 -5.27 -0.40 -14.48
N SER A 92 -6.12 0.42 -13.84
CA SER A 92 -7.58 0.28 -13.94
C SER A 92 -8.05 0.38 -15.39
N ARG A 93 -7.50 1.34 -16.15
CA ARG A 93 -7.79 1.48 -17.57
C ARG A 93 -7.36 0.25 -18.37
N ALA A 94 -6.17 -0.28 -18.13
CA ALA A 94 -5.70 -1.50 -18.79
C ALA A 94 -6.62 -2.70 -18.51
N LEU A 95 -7.07 -2.87 -17.26
CA LEU A 95 -8.01 -3.91 -16.86
C LEU A 95 -9.37 -3.74 -17.56
N MET A 96 -9.88 -2.52 -17.62
CA MET A 96 -11.13 -2.20 -18.33
C MET A 96 -11.03 -2.48 -19.84
N GLU A 97 -9.92 -2.11 -20.48
CA GLU A 97 -9.70 -2.38 -21.91
C GLU A 97 -9.55 -3.88 -22.22
N LEU A 98 -9.22 -4.71 -21.22
CA LEU A 98 -9.21 -6.17 -21.30
C LEU A 98 -10.54 -6.80 -20.90
N SER A 99 -11.54 -5.99 -20.55
CA SER A 99 -12.82 -6.46 -20.00
C SER A 99 -12.64 -7.39 -18.79
N MET A 100 -11.58 -7.18 -18.00
CA MET A 100 -11.37 -7.93 -16.76
C MET A 100 -12.40 -7.51 -15.72
N PRO A 101 -12.91 -8.45 -14.90
CA PRO A 101 -13.80 -8.08 -13.80
C PRO A 101 -13.09 -7.17 -12.80
N GLU A 102 -13.85 -6.48 -11.94
CA GLU A 102 -13.25 -5.82 -10.78
C GLU A 102 -12.52 -6.86 -9.92
N PRO A 103 -11.35 -6.52 -9.34
CA PRO A 103 -10.64 -7.46 -8.50
C PRO A 103 -11.50 -7.80 -7.27
N PRO A 104 -11.67 -9.08 -6.93
CA PRO A 104 -12.42 -9.50 -5.75
C PRO A 104 -11.93 -8.85 -4.46
N ARG A 105 -10.62 -8.57 -4.40
CA ARG A 105 -9.98 -7.91 -3.26
C ARG A 105 -9.00 -6.86 -3.74
N ALA A 106 -8.92 -5.78 -2.98
CA ALA A 106 -7.89 -4.76 -3.10
C ALA A 106 -7.29 -4.46 -1.74
N GLU A 107 -6.07 -3.90 -1.73
CA GLU A 107 -5.42 -3.44 -0.51
C GLU A 107 -4.64 -2.16 -0.78
N LEU A 108 -4.87 -1.12 0.01
CA LEU A 108 -4.02 0.07 0.06
C LEU A 108 -3.11 -0.02 1.28
N HIS A 109 -1.82 0.08 1.04
CA HIS A 109 -0.78 0.08 2.05
C HIS A 109 -0.13 1.47 2.05
N ALA A 110 0.05 2.04 3.23
CA ALA A 110 0.81 3.26 3.42
C ALA A 110 1.81 3.05 4.56
N SER A 111 3.07 3.41 4.34
CA SER A 111 4.10 3.36 5.38
C SER A 111 4.84 4.68 5.43
N PHE A 112 5.10 5.17 6.64
CA PHE A 112 5.83 6.40 6.85
C PHE A 112 6.37 6.51 8.27
N GLY A 113 7.49 7.22 8.42
CA GLY A 113 8.02 7.60 9.71
C GLY A 113 7.62 9.02 10.10
N PHE A 114 7.55 9.27 11.41
CA PHE A 114 7.38 10.62 11.94
C PHE A 114 8.05 10.76 13.32
N PRO A 115 8.55 11.97 13.68
CA PRO A 115 8.95 12.27 15.05
C PRO A 115 7.70 12.57 15.88
N GLY A 116 7.69 12.11 17.12
CA GLY A 116 6.53 12.24 17.99
C GLY A 116 6.82 11.93 19.44
N LYS A 117 5.78 12.02 20.25
CA LYS A 117 5.77 11.55 21.64
C LYS A 117 4.41 10.93 21.92
N ASP A 118 4.41 9.64 22.23
CA ASP A 118 3.20 8.94 22.66
C ASP A 118 2.79 9.46 24.04
N CYS A 119 1.80 10.34 24.10
CA CYS A 119 1.36 10.91 25.36
C CYS A 119 0.45 10.00 26.18
N ARG A 120 0.19 8.78 25.70
CA ARG A 120 -0.50 7.71 26.44
C ARG A 120 0.47 6.71 27.05
N SER A 121 1.76 7.07 27.08
CA SER A 121 2.81 6.22 27.63
C SER A 121 2.48 5.85 29.08
N GLU A 122 2.18 4.58 29.30
CA GLU A 122 1.91 4.01 30.62
C GLU A 122 3.10 3.14 31.01
N LYS A 123 3.60 3.30 32.24
CA LYS A 123 4.65 2.42 32.76
C LYS A 123 4.05 1.11 33.25
N VAL A 124 4.69 -0.01 32.94
CA VAL A 124 4.34 -1.33 33.46
C VAL A 124 5.57 -2.10 33.89
N THR A 125 5.41 -2.94 34.90
CA THR A 125 6.49 -3.80 35.39
C THR A 125 6.19 -5.25 35.01
N ILE A 126 7.12 -5.91 34.32
CA ILE A 126 7.02 -7.33 33.94
C ILE A 126 8.32 -8.02 34.36
N ALA A 127 8.22 -9.05 35.18
CA ALA A 127 9.38 -9.80 35.70
C ALA A 127 10.45 -8.92 36.42
N GLY A 128 10.04 -7.82 37.05
CA GLY A 128 10.93 -6.91 37.76
C GLY A 128 11.55 -5.81 36.89
N GLU A 129 11.34 -5.85 35.58
CA GLU A 129 11.82 -4.84 34.64
C GLU A 129 10.73 -3.80 34.35
N GLU A 130 11.11 -2.52 34.31
CA GLU A 130 10.22 -1.41 33.94
C GLU A 130 10.15 -1.24 32.42
N PHE A 131 8.93 -1.34 31.88
CA PHE A 131 8.62 -1.06 30.49
C PHE A 131 7.73 0.17 30.37
N VAL A 132 7.78 0.81 29.21
CA VAL A 132 6.84 1.86 28.82
C VAL A 132 5.98 1.31 27.69
N LYS A 133 4.66 1.21 27.90
CA LYS A 133 3.71 0.97 26.81
C LYS A 133 3.83 2.12 25.83
N THR A 134 4.26 1.83 24.62
CA THR A 134 4.39 2.83 23.56
C THR A 134 4.06 2.23 22.21
N GLY A 135 3.52 3.05 21.32
CA GLY A 135 2.98 2.61 20.04
C GLY A 135 1.49 2.30 20.14
N ILE A 136 0.90 1.92 19.01
CA ILE A 136 -0.53 1.57 18.96
C ILE A 136 -0.81 0.60 17.84
N VAL A 137 -1.78 -0.28 18.06
CA VAL A 137 -2.46 -1.00 17.00
C VAL A 137 -3.93 -0.62 17.01
N LEU A 138 -4.46 -0.17 15.87
CA LEU A 138 -5.88 0.12 15.66
C LEU A 138 -6.43 -0.81 14.58
N ILE A 139 -7.59 -1.37 14.85
CA ILE A 139 -8.29 -2.27 13.93
C ILE A 139 -9.73 -1.79 13.80
N SER A 140 -10.19 -1.62 12.57
CA SER A 140 -11.60 -1.38 12.22
C SER A 140 -12.04 -2.42 11.21
N GLY A 141 -13.17 -3.08 11.44
CA GLY A 141 -13.67 -4.15 10.57
C GLY A 141 -12.75 -5.37 10.53
N GLU A 142 -12.65 -6.00 9.35
CA GLU A 142 -11.93 -7.27 9.14
C GLU A 142 -10.84 -7.15 8.08
N PRO A 143 -9.74 -6.41 8.31
CA PRO A 143 -8.74 -6.09 7.28
C PRO A 143 -8.03 -7.30 6.66
N GLN A 144 -8.08 -8.48 7.30
CA GLN A 144 -7.48 -9.71 6.78
C GLN A 144 -8.43 -10.60 5.95
N GLY A 145 -9.75 -10.37 5.99
CA GLY A 145 -10.75 -11.24 5.36
C GLY A 145 -11.96 -10.54 4.72
N GLY A 146 -12.15 -9.26 5.01
CA GLY A 146 -13.26 -8.44 4.54
C GLY A 146 -12.86 -6.97 4.44
N GLU A 147 -13.81 -6.08 4.66
CA GLU A 147 -13.57 -4.64 4.66
C GLU A 147 -13.04 -4.20 6.02
N GLY A 148 -11.90 -3.50 6.02
CA GLY A 148 -11.33 -3.00 7.25
C GLY A 148 -10.06 -2.18 7.09
N ILE A 149 -9.66 -1.59 8.20
CA ILE A 149 -8.45 -0.78 8.33
C ILE A 149 -7.62 -1.35 9.47
N TYR A 150 -6.33 -1.55 9.22
CA TYR A 150 -5.32 -1.87 10.21
C TYR A 150 -4.30 -0.75 10.26
N ILE A 151 -3.97 -0.25 11.45
CA ILE A 151 -2.91 0.73 11.65
C ILE A 151 -2.01 0.23 12.77
N SER A 152 -0.71 0.25 12.53
CA SER A 152 0.32 0.04 13.55
C SER A 152 1.23 1.26 13.59
N ILE A 153 1.45 1.81 14.78
CA ILE A 153 2.49 2.80 15.04
C ILE A 153 3.48 2.18 16.02
N THR A 154 4.70 1.97 15.57
CA THR A 154 5.75 1.29 16.33
C THR A 154 6.86 2.28 16.68
N PRO A 155 7.34 2.33 17.93
CA PRO A 155 8.47 3.16 18.30
C PRO A 155 9.77 2.62 17.71
N LEU A 156 10.62 3.52 17.20
CA LEU A 156 11.97 3.22 16.69
C LEU A 156 13.08 3.73 17.62
N GLY A 157 12.71 4.28 18.78
CA GLY A 157 13.63 4.95 19.70
C GLY A 157 13.95 6.39 19.31
N GLY A 158 14.39 7.18 20.28
CA GLY A 158 14.76 8.59 20.08
C GLY A 158 13.59 9.50 19.67
N GLY A 159 12.36 9.19 20.10
CA GLY A 159 11.16 9.96 19.74
C GLY A 159 10.72 9.78 18.29
N ARG A 160 11.16 8.70 17.62
CA ARG A 160 10.76 8.37 16.25
C ARG A 160 9.78 7.20 16.24
N TYR A 161 8.83 7.26 15.33
CA TYR A 161 7.81 6.24 15.14
C TYR A 161 7.71 5.87 13.67
N MET A 162 7.45 4.59 13.41
CA MET A 162 7.08 4.06 12.11
C MET A 162 5.60 3.74 12.12
N THR A 163 4.87 4.26 11.14
CA THR A 163 3.47 3.91 10.88
C THR A 163 3.40 2.95 9.71
N TYR A 164 2.54 1.95 9.86
CA TYR A 164 2.06 1.12 8.78
C TYR A 164 0.54 1.07 8.82
N LEU A 165 -0.08 1.35 7.68
CA LEU A 165 -1.52 1.42 7.52
C LEU A 165 -1.92 0.54 6.35
N ILE A 166 -2.90 -0.34 6.56
CA ILE A 166 -3.55 -1.14 5.52
C ILE A 166 -5.04 -0.80 5.50
N VAL A 167 -5.58 -0.52 4.33
CA VAL A 167 -7.01 -0.60 4.05
C VAL A 167 -7.23 -1.80 3.14
N GLY A 168 -7.93 -2.82 3.64
CA GLY A 168 -8.23 -4.04 2.90
C GLY A 168 -9.73 -4.18 2.65
N GLY A 169 -10.10 -4.81 1.54
CA GLY A 169 -11.50 -5.15 1.27
C GLY A 169 -11.81 -5.26 -0.21
N ARG A 170 -13.08 -5.01 -0.56
CA ARG A 170 -13.50 -4.94 -1.96
C ARG A 170 -12.91 -3.71 -2.64
N TRP A 171 -12.75 -3.78 -3.96
CA TRP A 171 -12.24 -2.70 -4.79
C TRP A 171 -12.82 -1.31 -4.44
N GLN A 172 -14.15 -1.19 -4.46
CA GLN A 172 -14.86 0.07 -4.21
C GLN A 172 -14.60 0.62 -2.79
N TYR A 173 -14.52 -0.25 -1.79
CA TYR A 173 -14.21 0.13 -0.42
C TYR A 173 -12.81 0.75 -0.35
N VAL A 174 -11.81 0.10 -0.91
CA VAL A 174 -10.42 0.57 -0.86
C VAL A 174 -10.22 1.84 -1.69
N VAL A 175 -10.82 1.95 -2.88
CA VAL A 175 -10.76 3.17 -3.71
C VAL A 175 -11.37 4.37 -2.97
N SER A 176 -12.48 4.18 -2.26
CA SER A 176 -13.10 5.26 -1.49
C SER A 176 -12.20 5.78 -0.36
N HIS A 177 -11.48 4.89 0.31
CA HIS A 177 -10.53 5.24 1.36
C HIS A 177 -9.22 5.82 0.82
N MET A 178 -8.74 5.36 -0.33
CA MET A 178 -7.56 5.91 -1.00
C MET A 178 -7.73 7.42 -1.26
N LYS A 179 -8.92 7.86 -1.69
CA LYS A 179 -9.23 9.28 -1.90
C LYS A 179 -9.17 10.12 -0.62
N ARG A 180 -9.29 9.49 0.54
CA ARG A 180 -9.35 10.14 1.87
C ARG A 180 -8.18 9.77 2.76
N ILE A 181 -7.15 9.12 2.23
CA ILE A 181 -6.05 8.59 3.04
C ILE A 181 -5.28 9.70 3.77
N GLY A 182 -5.19 10.89 3.16
CA GLY A 182 -4.59 12.07 3.79
C GLY A 182 -5.32 12.48 5.08
N ASP A 183 -6.66 12.48 5.08
CA ASP A 183 -7.46 12.80 6.27
C ASP A 183 -7.20 11.81 7.40
N LEU A 184 -7.10 10.52 7.06
CA LEU A 184 -6.81 9.46 8.02
C LEU A 184 -5.41 9.58 8.60
N VAL A 185 -4.40 9.82 7.76
CA VAL A 185 -3.01 10.06 8.21
C VAL A 185 -2.93 11.28 9.12
N ASN A 186 -3.57 12.40 8.75
CA ASN A 186 -3.58 13.62 9.56
C ASN A 186 -4.28 13.42 10.90
N SER A 187 -5.45 12.77 10.90
CA SER A 187 -6.20 12.45 12.12
C SER A 187 -5.42 11.51 13.04
N LEU A 188 -4.74 10.51 12.47
CA LEU A 188 -3.90 9.58 13.22
C LEU A 188 -2.72 10.29 13.88
N LEU A 189 -2.04 11.18 13.14
CA LEU A 189 -0.93 11.96 13.68
C LEU A 189 -1.39 12.89 14.81
N ALA A 190 -2.54 13.54 14.65
CA ALA A 190 -3.13 14.40 15.68
C ALA A 190 -3.60 13.61 16.91
N TYR A 191 -4.08 12.38 16.72
CA TYR A 191 -4.47 11.48 17.80
C TYR A 191 -3.25 10.93 18.57
N PHE A 192 -2.15 10.64 17.85
CA PHE A 192 -0.95 10.05 18.44
C PHE A 192 -0.05 11.09 19.12
N ASN A 193 0.23 12.20 18.42
CA ASN A 193 1.00 13.29 18.98
C ASN A 193 0.07 14.19 19.74
N CYS A 194 0.38 14.42 21.02
CA CYS A 194 -0.24 15.52 21.74
C CYS A 194 0.11 16.83 21.01
N SER A 195 -0.85 17.33 20.23
CA SER A 195 -0.91 18.72 19.86
C SER A 195 -0.95 19.47 21.19
N SER A 196 0.02 20.34 21.45
CA SER A 196 -0.16 21.37 22.46
C SER A 196 -1.31 22.24 21.98
N SER A 197 -2.54 21.85 22.30
CA SER A 197 -3.64 22.79 22.47
C SER A 197 -3.26 23.66 23.66
N GLY A 198 -2.45 24.67 23.38
CA GLY A 198 -2.35 25.87 24.20
C GLY A 198 -3.61 26.69 24.05
#